data_AF-A0A968KGS7-F1
#
_entry.id   AF-A0A968KGS7-F1
#
_cell.length_a   1.000
_cell.length_b   1.000
_cell.length_c   1.000
_cell.angle_alpha   90.00
_cell.angle_beta   90.00
_cell.angle_gamma   90.00
#
_symmetry.space_group_name_H-M   'P 1'
#
loop_
_entity.id
_entity.type
_entity.pdbx_description
1 polymer ?
#
loop_
_entity_poly.entity_id
_entity_poly.type
_entity_poly.pdbx_seq_one_letter_code
_entity_poly.pdbx_strand_id
1 'polypeptide(L)'
;MTQKERELVIKPSGFSPEAWGSRGVVVGHDVSSDEWVRTLKRGLREFPEKTSVLQVFHKSRRVRVSYFDPQTQSPATMGSRVRLTPFYFVVDEAARLGGILATLCPQDKKKIHGMADAVMIPGAVNGQKHSGSSSTGAQ
;
A
#
# COMPACT_ATOMS: atom_id res chain seq x y z
N MET A 1 -27.21 1.55 -8.76
CA MET A 1 -25.88 0.93 -8.71
C MET A 1 -25.81 0.00 -7.53
N THR A 2 -25.53 -1.27 -7.77
CA THR A 2 -25.30 -2.28 -6.74
C THR A 2 -23.94 -2.04 -6.05
N GLN A 3 -23.66 -2.75 -4.95
CA GLN A 3 -22.31 -2.71 -4.35
C GLN A 3 -21.26 -3.34 -5.27
N LYS A 4 -21.62 -4.41 -6.00
CA LYS A 4 -20.72 -5.12 -6.91
C LYS A 4 -20.29 -4.27 -8.10
N GLU A 5 -21.19 -3.42 -8.62
CA GLU A 5 -20.87 -2.45 -9.67
C GLU A 5 -19.94 -1.32 -9.20
N ARG A 6 -19.66 -1.23 -7.89
CA ARG A 6 -18.85 -0.19 -7.25
C ARG A 6 -17.57 -0.74 -6.62
N GLU A 7 -17.01 -1.81 -7.18
CA GLU A 7 -15.63 -2.25 -6.91
C GLU A 7 -14.60 -1.31 -7.57
N LEU A 8 -14.71 -0.03 -7.22
CA LEU A 8 -13.91 1.08 -7.72
C LEU A 8 -13.39 1.92 -6.55
N VAL A 9 -12.31 2.64 -6.79
CA VAL A 9 -11.66 3.53 -5.84
C VAL A 9 -11.44 4.88 -6.49
N ILE A 10 -11.90 5.95 -5.84
CA ILE A 10 -11.55 7.32 -6.20
C ILE A 10 -10.36 7.72 -5.32
N LYS A 11 -9.29 8.19 -5.95
CA LYS A 11 -8.08 8.66 -5.25
C LYS A 11 -7.77 10.09 -5.71
N PRO A 12 -7.65 11.06 -4.81
CA PRO A 12 -7.21 12.40 -5.18
C PRO A 12 -5.76 12.35 -5.68
N SER A 13 -5.37 13.38 -6.43
CA SER A 13 -3.98 13.62 -6.82
C SER A 13 -3.04 13.53 -5.63
N GLY A 14 -1.83 12.98 -5.84
CA GLY A 14 -0.78 12.92 -4.80
C GLY A 14 -0.33 14.29 -4.30
N PHE A 15 -0.60 15.36 -5.07
CA PHE A 15 -0.35 16.75 -4.68
C PHE A 15 -1.49 17.36 -3.86
N SER A 16 -2.62 16.66 -3.74
CA SER A 16 -3.73 17.13 -2.90
C SER A 16 -3.34 17.07 -1.42
N PRO A 17 -3.70 18.07 -0.61
CA PRO A 17 -3.54 17.99 0.85
C PRO A 17 -4.31 16.79 1.45
N GLU A 18 -5.31 16.25 0.75
CA GLU A 18 -6.11 15.09 1.17
C GLU A 18 -5.46 13.73 0.85
N ALA A 19 -4.36 13.71 0.09
CA ALA A 19 -3.73 12.47 -0.35
C ALA A 19 -3.03 11.71 0.79
N TRP A 20 -2.53 12.43 1.80
CA TRP A 20 -1.79 11.80 2.89
C TRP A 20 -2.68 10.87 3.73
N GLY A 21 -2.11 9.74 4.13
CA GLY A 21 -2.77 8.77 5.03
C GLY A 21 -4.00 8.08 4.43
N SER A 22 -4.20 8.11 3.11
CA SER A 22 -5.41 7.58 2.44
C SER A 22 -6.73 8.27 2.86
N ARG A 23 -6.65 9.51 3.36
CA ARG A 23 -7.83 10.24 3.86
C ARG A 23 -8.82 10.57 2.75
N GLY A 24 -8.36 11.09 1.61
CA GLY A 24 -9.22 11.38 0.46
C GLY A 24 -9.62 10.17 -0.38
N VAL A 25 -9.18 8.95 -0.04
CA VAL A 25 -9.52 7.74 -0.81
C VAL A 25 -10.95 7.32 -0.50
N VAL A 26 -11.78 7.13 -1.53
CA VAL A 26 -13.15 6.62 -1.38
C VAL A 26 -13.28 5.28 -2.10
N VAL A 27 -13.71 4.23 -1.39
CA VAL A 27 -13.94 2.90 -1.95
C VAL A 27 -15.43 2.70 -2.16
N GLY A 28 -15.86 2.50 -3.40
CA GLY A 28 -17.27 2.64 -3.78
C GLY A 28 -18.23 1.67 -3.08
N HIS A 29 -17.80 0.44 -2.82
CA HIS A 29 -18.59 -0.57 -2.11
C HIS A 29 -18.52 -0.46 -0.58
N ASP A 30 -17.65 0.41 -0.04
CA ASP A 30 -17.58 0.70 1.40
C ASP A 30 -18.46 1.89 1.80
N VAL A 31 -19.07 2.60 0.84
CA VAL A 31 -19.91 3.80 1.07
C VAL A 31 -21.32 3.64 0.49
N SER A 32 -22.24 4.48 0.97
CA SER A 32 -23.61 4.54 0.44
C SER A 32 -23.63 4.92 -1.05
N SER A 33 -24.69 4.54 -1.76
CA SER A 33 -24.87 4.91 -3.18
C SER A 33 -24.87 6.43 -3.36
N ASP A 34 -25.50 7.16 -2.45
CA ASP A 34 -25.58 8.62 -2.50
C ASP A 34 -24.20 9.26 -2.29
N GLU A 35 -23.43 8.77 -1.32
CA GLU A 35 -22.07 9.23 -1.09
C GLU A 35 -21.16 8.94 -2.28
N TRP A 36 -21.30 7.77 -2.90
CA TRP A 36 -20.56 7.42 -4.11
C TRP A 36 -20.87 8.38 -5.26
N VAL A 37 -22.16 8.63 -5.55
CA VAL A 37 -22.58 9.57 -6.60
C VAL A 37 -22.11 10.99 -6.29
N ARG A 38 -22.21 11.45 -5.03
CA ARG A 38 -21.70 12.77 -4.62
C ARG A 38 -20.21 12.88 -4.85
N THR A 39 -19.43 11.85 -4.52
CA THR A 39 -17.98 11.82 -4.71
C THR A 39 -17.60 11.88 -6.18
N LEU A 40 -18.25 11.09 -7.04
CA LEU A 40 -18.05 11.15 -8.50
C LEU A 40 -18.38 12.52 -9.08
N LYS A 41 -19.56 13.06 -8.75
CA LYS A 41 -19.98 14.39 -9.22
C LYS A 41 -19.02 15.49 -8.76
N ARG A 42 -18.48 15.39 -7.54
CA ARG A 42 -17.46 16.32 -7.05
C ARG A 42 -16.18 16.22 -7.87
N GLY A 43 -15.63 15.01 -8.04
CA GLY A 43 -14.39 14.82 -8.81
C GLY A 43 -14.49 15.30 -10.26
N LEU A 44 -15.66 15.14 -10.90
CA LEU A 44 -15.92 15.67 -12.24
C LEU A 44 -15.97 17.20 -12.28
N ARG A 45 -16.60 17.83 -11.27
CA ARG A 45 -16.70 19.30 -11.21
C ARG A 45 -15.36 19.99 -10.89
N GLU A 46 -14.52 19.34 -10.11
CA GLU A 46 -13.24 19.91 -9.67
C GLU A 46 -12.12 19.77 -10.71
N PHE A 47 -12.34 18.99 -11.78
CA PHE A 47 -11.40 18.87 -12.88
C PHE A 47 -11.39 20.15 -13.74
N PRO A 48 -10.21 20.68 -14.15
CA PRO A 48 -8.87 20.11 -13.97
C PRO A 48 -8.12 20.57 -12.71
N GLU A 49 -8.68 21.47 -11.90
CA GLU A 49 -7.96 22.12 -10.78
C GLU A 49 -7.59 21.14 -9.65
N LYS A 50 -8.51 20.26 -9.24
CA LYS A 50 -8.25 19.18 -8.28
C LYS A 50 -8.59 17.85 -8.92
N THR A 51 -7.56 17.19 -9.42
CA THR A 51 -7.73 15.92 -10.12
C THR A 51 -7.85 14.75 -9.16
N SER A 52 -8.66 13.77 -9.57
CA SER A 52 -8.75 12.46 -8.95
C SER A 52 -8.69 11.39 -10.03
N VAL A 53 -8.19 10.21 -9.68
CA VAL A 53 -8.25 9.02 -10.54
C VAL A 53 -9.35 8.08 -10.06
N LEU A 54 -10.04 7.47 -11.01
CA LEU A 54 -10.93 6.33 -10.78
C LEU A 54 -10.18 5.06 -11.13
N GLN A 55 -10.09 4.13 -10.19
CA GLN A 55 -9.35 2.89 -10.33
C GLN A 55 -10.23 1.69 -10.00
N VAL A 56 -10.07 0.56 -10.70
CA VAL A 56 -10.61 -0.73 -10.25
C VAL A 56 -10.05 -1.07 -8.87
N PHE A 57 -10.93 -1.49 -7.96
CA PHE A 57 -10.54 -1.96 -6.64
C PHE A 57 -9.93 -3.36 -6.74
N HIS A 58 -8.72 -3.51 -6.20
CA HIS A 58 -8.07 -4.80 -6.05
C HIS A 58 -7.93 -5.13 -4.57
N LYS A 59 -8.51 -6.26 -4.18
CA LYS A 59 -8.46 -6.74 -2.79
C LYS A 59 -7.02 -7.15 -2.44
N SER A 60 -6.46 -6.53 -1.40
CA SER A 60 -5.15 -6.92 -0.88
C SER A 60 -5.16 -8.37 -0.41
N ARG A 61 -4.08 -9.10 -0.72
CA ARG A 61 -3.86 -10.47 -0.25
C ARG A 61 -3.76 -10.47 1.28
N ARG A 62 -4.40 -11.47 1.90
CA ARG A 62 -4.26 -11.77 3.33
C ARG A 62 -3.15 -12.78 3.54
N VAL A 63 -2.31 -12.53 4.53
CA VAL A 63 -1.25 -13.45 4.95
C VAL A 63 -1.20 -13.53 6.47
N ARG A 64 -0.75 -14.65 7.02
CA ARG A 64 -0.38 -14.72 8.44
C ARG A 64 1.08 -14.33 8.59
N VAL A 65 1.37 -13.58 9.64
CA VAL A 65 2.73 -13.17 10.01
C VAL A 65 2.96 -13.48 11.48
N SER A 66 4.17 -13.95 11.80
CA SER A 66 4.65 -14.02 13.18
C SER A 66 5.50 -12.79 13.46
N TYR A 67 5.33 -12.21 14.64
CA TYR A 67 6.06 -11.02 15.07
C TYR A 67 6.31 -11.10 16.57
N PHE A 68 7.29 -10.34 17.06
CA PHE A 68 7.52 -10.21 18.49
C PHE A 68 6.53 -9.21 19.08
N ASP A 69 5.71 -9.64 20.04
CA ASP A 69 4.82 -8.75 20.77
C ASP A 69 5.56 -8.18 22.00
N PRO A 70 5.82 -6.86 22.04
CA PRO A 70 6.55 -6.25 23.14
C PRO A 70 5.76 -6.27 24.46
N GLN A 71 4.44 -6.41 24.43
CA GLN A 71 3.60 -6.44 25.64
C GLN A 71 3.72 -7.78 26.36
N THR A 72 3.67 -8.88 25.61
CA THR A 72 3.82 -10.24 26.15
C THR A 72 5.26 -10.74 26.16
N GLN A 73 6.19 -9.99 25.55
CA GLN A 73 7.57 -10.37 25.32
C GLN A 73 7.72 -11.76 24.66
N SER A 74 6.81 -12.09 23.75
CA SER A 74 6.72 -13.42 23.14
C SER A 74 6.37 -13.36 21.66
N PRO A 75 6.65 -14.42 20.87
CA PRO A 75 6.18 -14.51 19.50
C PRO A 75 4.64 -14.57 19.45
N ALA A 76 4.03 -13.63 18.75
CA ALA A 76 2.62 -13.63 18.43
C ALA A 76 2.40 -13.90 16.94
N THR A 77 1.14 -14.14 16.55
CA THR A 77 0.76 -14.22 15.15
C THR A 77 -0.46 -13.34 14.88
N MET A 78 -0.51 -12.73 13.69
CA MET A 78 -1.71 -12.04 13.23
C MET A 78 -2.06 -12.38 11.78
N GLY A 79 -3.36 -12.35 11.48
CA GLY A 79 -3.84 -12.22 10.11
C GLY A 79 -3.66 -10.78 9.66
N SER A 80 -3.01 -10.59 8.51
CA SER A 80 -2.61 -9.28 8.02
C SER A 80 -2.93 -9.07 6.55
N ARG A 81 -2.97 -7.81 6.13
CA ARG A 81 -2.90 -7.40 4.72
C ARG A 81 -1.55 -6.78 4.45
N VAL A 82 -0.98 -7.08 3.30
CA VAL A 82 0.38 -6.64 2.94
C VAL A 82 0.31 -5.50 1.93
N ARG A 83 1.08 -4.45 2.19
CA ARG A 83 1.52 -3.47 1.19
C ARG A 83 3.00 -3.70 0.90
N LEU A 84 3.34 -3.92 -0.36
CA LEU A 84 4.72 -3.99 -0.81
C LEU A 84 5.12 -2.63 -1.36
N THR A 85 6.20 -2.07 -0.82
CA THR A 85 6.81 -0.82 -1.27
C THR A 85 8.20 -1.14 -1.84
N PRO A 86 8.31 -1.43 -3.14
CA PRO A 86 9.61 -1.63 -3.78
C PRO A 86 10.36 -0.30 -3.92
N PHE A 87 11.66 -0.32 -3.62
CA PHE A 87 12.58 0.80 -3.80
C PHE A 87 13.44 0.54 -5.04
N TYR A 88 13.34 1.44 -6.01
CA TYR A 88 14.14 1.40 -7.22
C TYR A 88 15.18 2.51 -7.21
N PHE A 89 16.38 2.19 -7.68
CA PHE A 89 17.46 3.14 -7.92
C PHE A 89 17.78 3.18 -9.41
N VAL A 90 18.14 4.35 -9.94
CA VAL A 90 18.64 4.45 -11.30
C VAL A 90 20.14 4.13 -11.28
N VAL A 91 20.55 3.09 -12.01
CA VAL A 91 21.94 2.68 -12.17
C VAL A 91 22.16 2.37 -13.65
N ASP A 92 23.16 3.01 -14.26
CA ASP A 92 23.44 2.90 -15.70
C ASP A 92 22.19 3.16 -16.56
N GLU A 93 21.48 4.28 -16.29
CA GLU A 93 20.24 4.66 -16.98
C GLU A 93 19.07 3.66 -16.86
N ALA A 94 19.18 2.65 -15.99
CA ALA A 94 18.16 1.63 -15.79
C ALA A 94 17.64 1.60 -14.34
N ALA A 95 16.32 1.42 -14.18
CA ALA A 95 15.72 1.22 -12.86
C ALA A 95 16.08 -0.18 -12.33
N ARG A 96 16.76 -0.22 -11.17
CA ARG A 96 17.15 -1.44 -10.47
C ARG A 96 16.47 -1.51 -9.11
N LEU A 97 15.85 -2.66 -8.81
CA LEU A 97 15.26 -2.93 -7.50
C LEU A 97 16.38 -3.05 -6.46
N GLY A 98 16.41 -2.15 -5.48
CA GLY A 98 17.33 -2.21 -4.34
C GLY A 98 16.79 -2.97 -3.13
N GLY A 99 15.46 -3.12 -3.04
CA GLY A 99 14.81 -3.86 -1.97
C GLY A 99 13.31 -3.57 -1.92
N ILE A 100 12.59 -4.31 -1.09
CA ILE A 100 11.15 -4.15 -0.89
C ILE A 100 10.90 -4.00 0.60
N LEU A 101 10.12 -3.00 1.00
CA LEU A 101 9.56 -2.96 2.34
C LEU A 101 8.16 -3.53 2.33
N ALA A 102 7.96 -4.65 3.02
CA ALA A 102 6.64 -5.18 3.29
C ALA A 102 6.10 -4.51 4.57
N THR A 103 4.97 -3.82 4.44
CA THR A 103 4.18 -3.31 5.58
C THR A 103 2.96 -4.21 5.76
N LEU A 104 2.89 -4.94 6.87
CA LEU A 104 1.82 -5.87 7.19
C LEU A 104 0.94 -5.28 8.29
N CYS A 105 -0.31 -5.05 7.95
CA CYS A 105 -1.26 -4.39 8.83
C CYS A 105 -2.37 -5.36 9.26
N PRO A 106 -2.96 -5.21 10.45
CA PRO A 106 -4.08 -6.06 10.88
C PRO A 106 -5.19 -6.15 9.83
N GLN A 107 -5.75 -7.35 9.64
CA GLN A 107 -6.64 -7.66 8.52
C GLN A 107 -7.98 -6.90 8.50
N ASP A 108 -8.40 -6.39 9.66
CA ASP A 108 -9.58 -5.55 9.86
C ASP A 108 -9.40 -4.15 9.25
N LYS A 109 -8.15 -3.71 9.04
CA LYS A 109 -7.84 -2.44 8.39
C LYS A 109 -8.08 -2.54 6.88
N LYS A 110 -9.06 -1.78 6.38
CA LYS A 110 -9.44 -1.76 4.96
C LYS A 110 -8.50 -0.93 4.09
N LYS A 111 -7.97 0.18 4.63
CA LYS A 111 -6.98 1.04 3.98
C LYS A 111 -5.62 0.83 4.67
N ILE A 112 -4.60 0.51 3.89
CA ILE A 112 -3.25 0.29 4.41
C ILE A 112 -2.47 1.60 4.31
N HIS A 113 -2.18 2.20 5.46
CA HIS A 113 -1.28 3.35 5.61
C HIS A 113 -0.28 3.06 6.74
N GLY A 114 0.57 4.04 7.11
CA GLY A 114 1.41 3.90 8.29
C GLY A 114 0.53 3.73 9.53
N MET A 115 0.70 2.65 10.28
CA MET A 115 -0.04 2.33 11.50
C MET A 115 0.92 1.82 12.56
N ALA A 116 0.64 2.12 13.83
CA ALA A 116 1.49 1.73 14.95
C ALA A 116 1.52 0.22 15.18
N ASP A 117 0.47 -0.49 14.74
CA ASP A 117 0.32 -1.94 14.82
C ASP A 117 0.87 -2.69 13.59
N ALA A 118 1.53 -1.97 12.67
CA ALA A 118 2.07 -2.58 11.46
C ALA A 118 3.40 -3.31 11.74
N VAL A 119 3.53 -4.52 11.20
CA VAL A 119 4.81 -5.25 11.15
C VAL A 119 5.53 -4.86 9.86
N MET A 120 6.79 -4.46 9.99
CA MET A 120 7.63 -4.01 8.87
C MET A 120 8.74 -5.02 8.63
N ILE A 121 8.83 -5.55 7.41
CA ILE A 121 9.79 -6.60 7.05
C ILE A 121 10.53 -6.19 5.77
N PRO A 122 11.87 -6.14 5.77
CA PRO A 122 12.63 -6.01 4.53
C PRO A 122 12.51 -7.30 3.70
N GLY A 123 12.35 -7.15 2.40
CA GLY A 123 12.22 -8.25 1.45
C GLY A 123 13.01 -8.00 0.18
N ALA A 124 13.28 -9.07 -0.54
CA ALA A 124 13.95 -9.07 -1.83
C ALA A 124 13.26 -10.08 -2.76
N VAL A 125 13.58 -10.02 -4.06
CA VAL A 125 13.13 -11.03 -5.01
C VAL A 125 14.07 -12.23 -4.94
N ASN A 126 13.52 -13.44 -4.89
CA ASN A 126 14.30 -14.67 -4.94
C ASN A 126 15.23 -14.67 -6.17
N GLY A 127 16.53 -14.82 -5.95
CA GLY A 127 17.54 -14.84 -7.02
C GLY A 127 18.28 -13.51 -7.26
N GLN A 128 17.96 -12.41 -6.56
CA GLN A 128 18.85 -11.24 -6.56
C GLN A 128 20.15 -11.56 -5.80
N LYS A 129 21.25 -11.72 -6.53
CA LYS A 129 22.59 -11.72 -5.94
C LYS A 129 22.95 -10.28 -5.57
N HIS A 130 23.28 -10.02 -4.30
CA HIS A 130 23.90 -8.76 -3.93
C HIS A 130 25.28 -8.68 -4.59
N SER A 131 25.48 -7.73 -5.50
CA SER A 131 26.76 -7.49 -6.20
C SER A 131 27.81 -6.82 -5.30
N GLY A 132 27.86 -7.17 -4.01
CA GLY A 132 28.59 -6.42 -2.98
C GLY A 132 29.52 -7.24 -2.08
N SER A 133 29.62 -8.56 -2.24
CA SER A 133 30.69 -9.31 -1.56
C SER A 133 31.97 -9.23 -2.36
N SER A 134 32.69 -8.10 -2.27
CA SER A 134 34.12 -8.10 -2.57
C SER A 134 34.78 -9.00 -1.54
N SER A 135 35.17 -10.20 -1.95
CA SER A 135 36.11 -11.03 -1.21
C SER A 135 37.42 -10.26 -1.11
N THR A 136 37.70 -9.65 0.04
CA THR A 136 39.08 -9.35 0.43
C THR A 136 39.76 -10.70 0.62
N GLY A 137 40.46 -11.13 -0.43
CA GLY A 137 41.40 -12.24 -0.34
C GLY A 137 42.50 -11.86 0.64
N ALA A 138 42.65 -12.67 1.69
CA ALA A 138 43.91 -12.76 2.39
C ALA A 138 44.86 -13.58 1.52
N GLN A 139 45.98 -12.97 1.12
CA GLN A 139 47.25 -13.63 0.88
C GLN A 139 48.28 -12.93 1.76
#